data_AF-A0A959XNZ7-F1
#
_entry.id   AF-A0A959XNZ7-F1
#
_cell.length_a   1.000
_cell.length_b   1.000
_cell.length_c   1.000
_cell.angle_alpha   90.00
_cell.angle_beta   90.00
_cell.angle_gamma   90.00
#
_symmetry.space_group_name_H-M   'P 1'
#
loop_
_entity.id
_entity.type
_entity.pdbx_description
1 polymer ?
#
loop_
_entity_poly.entity_id
_entity_poly.type
_entity_poly.pdbx_seq_one_letter_code
_entity_poly.pdbx_strand_id
1 'polypeptide(L)' 'IAGMASLQRFMTLLDGFAEVLACAREHGWDGPRVTSTLGPVLRFRICDALRFAIAHQERHMLQIERTLEQVTGSQAA' A
#
# COMPACT_ATOMS: atom_id res chain seq x y z
N ILE A 1 17.65 8.81 14.37
CA ILE A 1 16.45 8.25 15.02
C ILE A 1 15.66 7.49 13.96
N ALA A 2 15.49 6.17 14.10
CA ALA A 2 14.92 5.30 13.07
C ALA A 2 13.49 5.70 12.63
N GLY A 3 12.71 6.32 13.51
CA GLY A 3 11.35 6.80 13.21
C GLY A 3 11.28 7.86 12.09
N MET A 4 12.24 8.79 12.03
CA MET A 4 12.24 9.83 10.98
C MET A 4 12.47 9.23 9.58
N ALA A 5 13.33 8.21 9.49
CA ALA A 5 13.58 7.52 8.22
C ALA A 5 12.34 6.74 7.74
N SER A 6 11.58 6.15 8.66
CA SER A 6 10.31 5.48 8.33
C SER A 6 9.24 6.46 7.88
N LEU A 7 9.13 7.62 8.53
CA LEU A 7 8.20 8.68 8.12
C LEU A 7 8.53 9.22 6.73
N GLN A 8 9.82 9.47 6.45
CA GLN A 8 10.26 9.92 5.13
C GLN A 8 9.86 8.93 4.02
N ARG A 9 10.10 7.63 4.25
CA ARG A 9 9.71 6.57 3.29
C ARG A 9 8.20 6.51 3.09
N PHE A 10 7.43 6.71 4.15
CA PHE A 10 5.97 6.75 4.06
C PHE A 10 5.51 7.95 3.22
N MET A 11 6.08 9.14 3.44
CA MET A 11 5.78 10.33 2.64
C MET A 11 6.11 10.10 1.15
N THR A 12 7.27 9.54 0.84
CA THR A 12 7.64 9.18 -0.54
C THR A 12 6.65 8.20 -1.19
N LEU A 13 6.10 7.27 -0.41
CA LEU A 13 5.07 6.34 -0.88
C LEU A 13 3.76 7.07 -1.21
N LEU A 14 3.37 8.04 -0.38
CA LEU A 14 2.18 8.87 -0.62
C LEU A 14 2.34 9.75 -1.87
N ASP A 15 3.52 10.32 -2.09
CA ASP A 15 3.83 11.08 -3.29
C ASP A 15 3.67 10.21 -4.55
N GLY A 16 4.18 8.97 -4.51
CA GLY A 16 3.99 8.00 -5.60
C GLY A 16 2.52 7.66 -5.87
N PHE A 17 1.68 7.56 -4.83
CA PHE A 17 0.24 7.37 -5.04
C PHE A 17 -0.44 8.60 -5.65
N ALA A 18 -0.02 9.81 -5.28
CA ALA A 18 -0.54 11.04 -5.87
C ALA A 18 -0.22 11.12 -7.38
N GLU A 19 0.99 10.71 -7.79
CA GLU A 19 1.37 10.62 -9.20
C GLU A 19 0.51 9.62 -9.97
N VAL A 20 0.23 8.46 -9.38
CA VAL A 20 -0.64 7.43 -9.98
C VAL A 20 -2.06 7.95 -10.17
N LEU A 21 -2.60 8.71 -9.19
CA LEU A 21 -3.91 9.36 -9.30
C LEU A 21 -3.94 10.47 -10.36
N ALA A 22 -2.87 11.27 -10.46
CA ALA A 22 -2.74 12.28 -11.50
C ALA A 22 -2.73 11.64 -12.90
N CYS A 23 -2.00 10.53 -13.06
CA CYS A 23 -1.97 9.76 -14.31
C CYS A 23 -3.36 9.19 -14.66
N ALA A 24 -4.10 8.64 -13.69
CA ALA A 24 -5.47 8.15 -13.89
C ALA A 24 -6.44 9.26 -14.34
N ARG A 25 -6.29 10.47 -13.78
CA ARG A 25 -7.12 11.62 -14.15
C ARG A 25 -6.88 12.05 -15.60
N GLU A 26 -5.65 11.99 -16.07
CA GLU A 26 -5.27 12.42 -17.42
C GLU A 26 -5.57 11.36 -18.49
N HIS A 27 -5.37 10.07 -18.17
CA HIS A 27 -5.43 8.97 -19.15
C HIS A 27 -6.62 8.02 -18.97
N GLY A 28 -7.46 8.28 -17.98
CA GLY A 28 -8.57 7.41 -17.60
C GLY A 28 -8.13 6.22 -16.75
N TRP A 29 -9.07 5.69 -15.99
CA TRP A 29 -8.89 4.61 -15.01
C TRP A 29 -8.53 3.24 -15.62
N ASP A 30 -8.91 3.03 -16.89
CA ASP A 30 -8.60 1.84 -17.70
C ASP A 30 -7.40 2.06 -18.64
N GLY A 31 -6.73 3.21 -18.54
CA GLY A 31 -5.60 3.60 -19.39
C GLY A 31 -4.29 2.85 -19.07
N PRO A 32 -3.16 3.55 -18.94
CA PRO A 32 -1.83 2.93 -18.94
C PRO A 32 -1.65 1.89 -17.83
N ARG A 33 -0.91 0.82 -18.16
CA ARG A 33 -0.60 -0.27 -17.22
C ARG A 33 0.69 0.02 -16.48
N VAL A 34 0.63 0.05 -15.16
CA VAL A 34 1.78 0.20 -14.27
C VAL A 34 2.43 -1.17 -14.09
N THR A 35 3.73 -1.25 -14.37
CA THR A 35 4.51 -2.46 -14.13
C THR A 35 4.79 -2.59 -12.63
N SER A 36 4.40 -3.71 -12.03
CA SER A 36 4.67 -3.99 -10.63
C SER A 36 6.17 -4.14 -10.34
N THR A 37 6.57 -3.85 -9.11
CA THR A 37 7.89 -4.19 -8.57
C THR A 37 8.16 -5.70 -8.52
N LEU A 38 7.12 -6.54 -8.66
CA LEU A 38 7.24 -7.99 -8.89
C LEU A 38 7.67 -8.35 -10.33
N GLY A 39 8.05 -7.37 -11.14
CA GLY A 39 8.55 -7.56 -12.50
C GLY A 39 7.46 -7.46 -13.58
N PRO A 40 7.84 -7.61 -14.87
CA PRO A 40 6.97 -7.40 -16.03
C PRO A 40 5.78 -8.38 -16.12
N VAL A 41 5.74 -9.40 -15.26
CA VAL A 41 4.69 -10.44 -15.24
C VAL A 41 3.38 -9.88 -14.68
N LEU A 42 3.43 -8.94 -13.74
CA LEU A 42 2.24 -8.32 -13.14
C LEU A 42 2.16 -6.86 -13.57
N ARG A 43 1.43 -6.60 -14.65
CA ARG A 43 1.07 -5.26 -15.11
C ARG A 43 -0.35 -4.97 -14.66
N PHE A 44 -0.54 -3.98 -13.81
CA PHE A 44 -1.84 -3.59 -13.31
C PHE A 44 -2.36 -2.39 -14.10
N ARG A 45 -3.66 -2.35 -14.37
CA ARG A 45 -4.31 -1.06 -14.64
C ARG A 45 -4.16 -0.19 -13.40
N ILE A 46 -4.14 1.13 -13.57
CA ILE A 46 -4.00 2.06 -12.44
C ILE A 46 -5.06 1.80 -11.36
N CYS A 47 -6.32 1.58 -11.77
CA CYS A 47 -7.39 1.16 -10.87
C CYS A 47 -7.06 -0.09 -10.05
N ASP A 48 -6.52 -1.11 -10.71
CA ASP A 48 -6.20 -2.40 -10.08
C ASP A 48 -5.01 -2.25 -9.12
N ALA A 49 -4.03 -1.41 -9.47
CA ALA A 49 -2.87 -1.11 -8.61
C ALA A 49 -3.28 -0.40 -7.31
N LEU A 50 -4.16 0.60 -7.40
CA LEU A 50 -4.65 1.33 -6.23
C LEU A 50 -5.53 0.46 -5.34
N ARG A 51 -6.44 -0.33 -5.94
CA ARG A 51 -7.27 -1.30 -5.19
C ARG A 51 -6.42 -2.34 -4.48
N PHE A 52 -5.36 -2.84 -5.12
CA PHE A 52 -4.42 -3.76 -4.50
C PHE A 52 -3.74 -3.12 -3.29
N ALA A 53 -3.24 -1.89 -3.42
CA ALA A 53 -2.56 -1.20 -2.32
C ALA A 53 -3.49 -1.02 -1.11
N ILE A 54 -4.75 -0.61 -1.33
CA ILE A 54 -5.74 -0.46 -0.26
C ILE A 54 -6.01 -1.80 0.44
N ALA A 55 -6.37 -2.84 -0.32
CA ALA A 55 -6.66 -4.16 0.24
C ALA A 55 -5.45 -4.77 0.97
N HIS A 56 -4.23 -4.49 0.49
CA HIS A 56 -3.00 -4.92 1.14
C HIS A 56 -2.81 -4.24 2.50
N GLN A 57 -3.08 -2.93 2.60
CA GLN A 57 -3.00 -2.21 3.87
C GLN A 57 -4.09 -2.66 4.86
N GLU A 58 -5.33 -2.86 4.40
CA GLU A 58 -6.41 -3.40 5.23
C GLU A 58 -6.04 -4.76 5.82
N ARG A 59 -5.41 -5.63 5.00
CA ARG A 59 -4.90 -6.92 5.49
C ARG A 59 -3.83 -6.74 6.56
N HIS A 60 -2.88 -5.81 6.40
CA HIS A 60 -1.85 -5.54 7.42
C HIS A 60 -2.46 -5.04 8.72
N MET A 61 -3.48 -4.17 8.67
CA MET A 61 -4.16 -3.68 9.87
C MET A 61 -4.82 -4.83 10.64
N LEU A 62 -5.53 -5.72 9.95
CA LEU A 62 -6.10 -6.92 10.58
C LEU A 62 -5.03 -7.83 11.20
N GLN A 63 -3.85 -7.95 10.56
CA GLN A 63 -2.74 -8.72 11.10
C GLN A 63 -2.15 -8.06 12.35
N ILE A 64 -2.06 -6.74 12.39
CA ILE A 64 -1.62 -5.97 13.56
C ILE A 64 -2.61 -6.18 14.70
N GLU A 65 -3.91 -6.02 14.47
CA GLU A 65 -4.97 -6.23 15.47
C GLU A 65 -4.87 -7.62 16.10
N ARG A 66 -4.83 -8.67 15.27
CA ARG A 66 -4.67 -10.06 15.75
C ARG A 66 -3.38 -10.27 16.54
N THR A 67 -2.29 -9.65 16.11
CA THR A 67 -1.01 -9.74 16.82
C THR A 67 -1.10 -9.07 18.19
N LEU A 68 -1.72 -7.90 18.26
CA LEU A 68 -1.94 -7.18 19.51
C LEU A 68 -2.85 -7.98 20.44
N GLU A 69 -3.92 -8.59 19.94
CA GLU A 69 -4.79 -9.48 20.74
C GLU A 69 -4.02 -10.64 21.36
N GLN A 70 -3.13 -11.29 20.61
CA GLN A 70 -2.31 -12.38 21.15
C GLN A 70 -1.32 -11.89 22.20
N VAL A 71 -0.64 -10.76 21.97
CA VAL A 71 0.41 -10.26 22.87
C VAL A 71 -0.15 -9.59 24.13
N THR A 72 -1.34 -8.97 24.04
CA THR A 72 -2.01 -8.32 25.18
C THR A 72 -2.91 -9.29 25.94
N GLY A 73 -3.60 -10.20 25.25
CA GLY A 73 -4.41 -11.25 25.87
C GLY A 73 -3.60 -12.34 26.55
N SER A 74 -2.39 -12.63 26.05
CA SER A 74 -1.49 -13.62 26.66
C SER A 74 -0.74 -13.12 27.89
N GLN A 75 -0.87 -11.84 28.28
CA GLN A 75 -0.33 -11.30 29.53
C GLN A 75 -1.28 -11.44 30.73
N ALA A 76 -2.51 -11.94 30.51
CA ALA A 76 -3.52 -12.13 31.56
C ALA A 76 -3.70 -13.59 32.00
N ALA A 77 -2.84 -14.51 31.56
CA ALA A 77 -2.82 -15.93 31.93
C ALA A 77 -1.44 -16.31 32.48
#